data_AF-A0A7S4UIJ5-F1
#
_entry.id   AF-A0A7S4UIJ5-F1
#
_cell.length_a   1.000
_cell.length_b   1.000
_cell.length_c   1.000
_cell.angle_alpha   90.00
_cell.angle_beta   90.00
_cell.angle_gamma   90.00
#
_symmetry.space_group_name_H-M   'P 1'
#
loop_
_entity.id
_entity.type
_entity.pdbx_description
1 polymer ?
#
loop_
_entity_poly.entity_id
_entity_poly.type
_entity_poly.pdbx_seq_one_letter_code
_entity_poly.pdbx_strand_id
1 'polypeptide(L)'
;MESKDLRDVIRSKIGNVSQKIQAMIQANDERDEREQLDQKEFFIDVIGKQNYQKEINKEAEEMKNKIRSKNEENDMVSARLRQMHWDTMETHACDIRTVLPHQNSTVSVSNFPLRKIPKKEERELQIIKRLRRCEINEIQRNRNKASRRGLCWSSFLDETPSETPEGSFLVDPTICKSTQLSDSRAALLDKKENDVFTFTDNDDVFDSFVEVSDDLPTHMMLYPPLYIRTDGQRRMQIILLKEHAREVAKDFNNRFQAALLEKENTLGLIEGINERIQEILVELNCNDEIFSPSLHDTEIPDSILHVKETE
;
A
#
# COMPACT_ATOMS: atom_id res chain seq x y z
N MET A 1 -20.80 -57.18 29.93
CA MET A 1 -21.99 -56.51 30.49
C MET A 1 -21.73 -55.93 31.88
N GLU A 2 -20.89 -56.58 32.70
CA GLU A 2 -20.56 -56.19 34.10
C GLU A 2 -19.90 -54.80 34.30
N SER A 3 -19.23 -54.22 33.29
CA SER A 3 -18.55 -52.93 33.42
C SER A 3 -19.50 -51.71 33.47
N LYS A 4 -20.74 -51.85 32.99
CA LYS A 4 -21.74 -50.75 33.04
C LYS A 4 -22.41 -50.69 34.42
N ASP A 5 -22.84 -51.82 34.95
CA ASP A 5 -23.50 -51.89 36.27
C ASP A 5 -22.56 -51.42 37.40
N LEU A 6 -21.28 -51.76 37.32
CA LEU A 6 -20.27 -51.27 38.27
C LEU A 6 -20.09 -49.74 38.23
N ARG A 7 -20.14 -49.13 37.05
CA ARG A 7 -20.04 -47.65 36.91
C ARG A 7 -21.27 -46.96 37.46
N ASP A 8 -22.45 -47.52 37.28
CA ASP A 8 -23.70 -46.93 37.76
C ASP A 8 -23.82 -47.05 39.28
N VAL A 9 -23.35 -48.16 39.87
CA VAL A 9 -23.21 -48.30 41.34
C VAL A 9 -22.22 -47.29 41.92
N ILE A 10 -21.09 -47.08 41.25
CA ILE A 10 -20.09 -46.07 41.67
C ILE A 10 -20.67 -44.66 41.56
N ARG A 11 -21.38 -44.32 40.48
CA ARG A 11 -22.06 -43.02 40.32
C ARG A 11 -23.13 -42.78 41.39
N SER A 12 -23.92 -43.80 41.71
CA SER A 12 -24.91 -43.73 42.80
C SER A 12 -24.23 -43.40 44.15
N LYS A 13 -23.13 -44.09 44.47
CA LYS A 13 -22.38 -43.84 45.70
C LYS A 13 -21.75 -42.45 45.73
N ILE A 14 -21.18 -42.00 44.62
CA ILE A 14 -20.63 -40.64 44.49
C ILE A 14 -21.74 -39.58 44.63
N GLY A 15 -22.91 -39.83 44.03
CA GLY A 15 -24.08 -38.95 44.15
C GLY A 15 -24.56 -38.81 45.61
N ASN A 16 -24.62 -39.91 46.35
CA ASN A 16 -24.98 -39.89 47.77
C ASN A 16 -23.96 -39.11 48.62
N VAL A 17 -22.66 -39.25 48.32
CA VAL A 17 -21.60 -38.47 48.99
C VAL A 17 -21.72 -36.98 48.65
N SER A 18 -21.98 -36.64 47.38
CA SER A 18 -22.17 -35.26 46.93
C SER A 18 -23.36 -34.58 47.62
N GLN A 19 -24.50 -35.27 47.72
CA GLN A 19 -25.68 -34.76 48.42
C GLN A 19 -25.40 -34.53 49.91
N LYS A 20 -24.65 -35.43 50.54
CA LYS A 20 -24.27 -35.30 51.95
C LYS A 20 -23.32 -34.12 52.18
N ILE A 21 -22.38 -33.88 51.27
CA ILE A 21 -21.47 -32.72 51.33
C ILE A 21 -22.27 -31.42 51.13
N GLN A 22 -23.19 -31.36 50.16
CA GLN A 22 -24.05 -30.20 49.96
C GLN A 22 -24.90 -29.88 51.19
N ALA A 23 -25.47 -30.90 51.83
CA ALA A 23 -26.21 -30.72 53.08
C ALA A 23 -25.32 -30.20 54.23
N MET A 24 -24.05 -30.63 54.30
CA MET A 24 -23.10 -30.10 55.30
C MET A 24 -22.66 -28.67 55.02
N ILE A 25 -22.48 -28.29 53.75
CA ILE A 25 -22.18 -26.90 53.35
C ILE A 25 -23.36 -26.00 53.69
N GLN A 26 -24.57 -26.42 53.35
CA GLN A 26 -25.79 -25.65 53.63
C GLN A 26 -26.01 -25.48 55.14
N ALA A 27 -25.79 -26.53 55.94
CA ALA A 27 -25.87 -26.45 57.40
C ALA A 27 -24.75 -25.61 58.04
N ASN A 28 -23.63 -25.41 57.34
CA ASN A 28 -22.54 -24.52 57.75
C ASN A 28 -22.87 -23.06 57.42
N ASP A 29 -23.46 -22.79 56.26
CA ASP A 29 -23.89 -21.44 55.85
C ASP A 29 -25.02 -20.88 56.74
N GLU A 30 -25.85 -21.75 57.33
CA GLU A 30 -26.90 -21.39 58.29
C GLU A 30 -26.40 -21.05 59.70
N ARG A 31 -25.09 -21.21 59.98
CA ARG A 31 -24.48 -20.89 61.28
C ARG A 31 -24.04 -19.44 61.36
N ASP A 32 -23.92 -18.93 62.59
CA ASP A 32 -23.38 -17.59 62.86
C ASP A 32 -21.94 -17.46 62.30
N GLU A 33 -21.57 -16.29 61.80
CA GLU A 33 -20.27 -16.00 61.14
C GLU A 33 -19.01 -16.48 61.91
N ARG A 34 -19.10 -16.62 63.23
CA ARG A 34 -17.98 -17.10 64.07
C ARG A 34 -17.84 -18.62 64.12
N GLU A 35 -18.89 -19.34 63.76
CA GLU A 35 -18.96 -20.82 63.75
C GLU A 35 -18.92 -21.40 62.33
N GLN A 36 -19.00 -20.56 61.30
CA GLN A 36 -18.87 -20.98 59.90
C GLN A 36 -17.43 -21.44 59.63
N LEU A 37 -17.28 -22.69 59.18
CA LEU A 37 -16.02 -23.23 58.69
C LEU A 37 -15.74 -22.71 57.28
N ASP A 38 -14.47 -22.42 56.99
CA ASP A 38 -14.09 -22.00 55.63
C ASP A 38 -14.22 -23.20 54.68
N GLN A 39 -14.57 -22.97 53.42
CA GLN A 39 -14.73 -24.05 52.43
C GLN A 39 -13.47 -24.91 52.27
N LYS A 40 -12.32 -24.37 52.67
CA LYS A 40 -11.02 -25.06 52.66
C LYS A 40 -10.89 -26.14 53.74
N GLU A 41 -11.67 -26.07 54.82
CA GLU A 41 -11.62 -27.03 55.94
C GLU A 41 -12.45 -28.29 55.65
N PHE A 42 -13.33 -28.24 54.65
CA PHE A 42 -14.07 -29.42 54.16
C PHE A 42 -13.22 -30.36 53.28
N PHE A 43 -11.98 -29.96 52.91
CA PHE A 43 -11.08 -30.83 52.14
C PHE A 43 -10.35 -31.81 53.06
N ILE A 44 -10.75 -33.08 53.01
CA ILE A 44 -10.11 -34.16 53.79
C ILE A 44 -8.71 -34.50 53.24
N ASP A 45 -8.49 -34.38 51.93
CA ASP A 45 -7.19 -34.68 51.29
C ASP A 45 -6.54 -33.41 50.71
N VAL A 46 -5.86 -32.68 51.59
CA VAL A 46 -5.12 -31.47 51.22
C VAL A 46 -3.88 -31.82 50.37
N ILE A 47 -3.25 -32.98 50.61
CA ILE A 47 -2.02 -33.40 49.93
C ILE A 47 -2.31 -33.85 48.49
N GLY A 48 -3.33 -34.67 48.29
CA GLY A 48 -3.78 -35.13 46.97
C GLY A 48 -4.25 -33.96 46.10
N LYS A 49 -5.01 -33.02 46.67
CA LYS A 49 -5.40 -31.78 45.98
C LYS A 49 -4.18 -30.98 45.54
N GLN A 50 -3.20 -30.78 46.42
CA GLN A 50 -1.97 -30.06 46.08
C GLN A 50 -1.17 -30.77 44.99
N ASN A 51 -1.07 -32.09 45.02
CA ASN A 51 -0.37 -32.87 44.00
C ASN A 51 -1.09 -32.78 42.65
N TYR A 52 -2.41 -32.90 42.63
CA TYR A 52 -3.21 -32.75 41.41
C TYR A 52 -3.12 -31.35 40.83
N GLN A 53 -3.13 -30.32 41.69
CA GLN A 53 -2.95 -28.93 41.27
C GLN A 53 -1.55 -28.68 40.71
N LYS A 54 -0.51 -29.31 41.28
CA LYS A 54 0.86 -29.29 40.73
C LYS A 54 0.92 -29.95 39.35
N GLU A 55 0.25 -31.07 39.15
CA GLU A 55 0.19 -31.75 37.85
C GLU A 55 -0.53 -30.90 36.80
N ILE A 56 -1.70 -30.33 37.13
CA ILE A 56 -2.42 -29.41 36.24
C ILE A 56 -1.56 -28.20 35.89
N ASN A 57 -0.92 -27.58 36.89
CA ASN A 57 -0.09 -26.41 36.66
C ASN A 57 1.10 -26.75 35.76
N LYS A 58 1.74 -27.92 35.98
CA LYS A 58 2.83 -28.40 35.15
C LYS A 58 2.36 -28.62 33.70
N GLU A 59 1.22 -29.26 33.49
CA GLU A 59 0.66 -29.47 32.16
C GLU A 59 0.28 -28.14 31.48
N ALA A 60 -0.29 -27.21 32.23
CA ALA A 60 -0.60 -25.86 31.74
C ALA A 60 0.65 -25.07 31.38
N GLU A 61 1.73 -25.18 32.16
CA GLU A 61 3.04 -24.59 31.85
C GLU A 61 3.66 -25.20 30.58
N GLU A 62 3.61 -26.53 30.45
CA GLU A 62 4.09 -27.22 29.25
C GLU A 62 3.29 -26.81 28.00
N MET A 63 1.96 -26.70 28.12
CA MET A 63 1.10 -26.22 27.03
C MET A 63 1.42 -24.77 26.66
N LYS A 64 1.57 -23.88 27.67
CA LYS A 64 1.96 -22.48 27.43
C LYS A 64 3.31 -22.38 26.74
N ASN A 65 4.29 -23.20 27.13
CA ASN A 65 5.61 -23.22 26.50
C ASN A 65 5.54 -23.69 25.05
N LYS A 66 4.73 -24.72 24.76
CA LYS A 66 4.49 -25.17 23.37
C LYS A 66 3.85 -24.08 22.52
N ILE A 67 2.82 -23.40 23.04
CA ILE A 67 2.16 -22.29 22.34
C ILE A 67 3.15 -21.14 22.11
N ARG A 68 3.94 -20.79 23.13
CA ARG A 68 4.96 -19.74 23.02
C ARG A 68 5.99 -20.06 21.94
N SER A 69 6.55 -21.27 21.95
CA SER A 69 7.50 -21.71 20.93
C SER A 69 6.90 -21.67 19.53
N LYS A 70 5.62 -22.04 19.38
CA LYS A 70 4.90 -21.98 18.10
C LYS A 70 4.70 -20.54 17.63
N ASN A 71 4.35 -19.63 18.54
CA ASN A 71 4.20 -18.21 18.24
C ASN A 71 5.54 -17.59 17.84
N GLU A 72 6.63 -17.90 18.55
CA GLU A 72 7.98 -17.45 18.19
C GLU A 72 8.39 -17.92 16.78
N GLU A 73 8.10 -19.17 16.41
CA GLU A 73 8.31 -19.67 15.05
C GLU A 73 7.51 -18.87 14.01
N ASN A 74 6.22 -18.64 14.26
CA ASN A 74 5.36 -17.87 13.38
C ASN A 74 5.80 -16.41 13.26
N ASP A 75 6.27 -15.81 14.36
CA ASP A 75 6.80 -14.44 14.40
C ASP A 75 8.07 -14.33 13.57
N MET A 76 8.98 -15.31 13.67
CA MET A 76 10.18 -15.36 12.82
C MET A 76 9.82 -15.47 11.33
N VAL A 77 8.85 -16.33 10.98
CA VAL A 77 8.41 -16.50 9.59
C VAL A 77 7.74 -15.22 9.09
N SER A 78 6.85 -14.61 9.87
CA SER A 78 6.15 -13.39 9.49
C SER A 78 7.11 -12.21 9.34
N ALA A 79 8.08 -12.05 10.24
CA ALA A 79 9.13 -11.03 10.14
C ALA A 79 9.94 -11.19 8.86
N ARG A 80 10.33 -12.43 8.51
CA ARG A 80 11.04 -12.70 7.27
C ARG A 80 10.19 -12.39 6.04
N LEU A 81 8.91 -12.75 6.04
CA LEU A 81 8.00 -12.46 4.93
C LEU A 81 7.79 -10.95 4.75
N ARG A 82 7.60 -10.21 5.84
CA ARG A 82 7.52 -8.74 5.84
C ARG A 82 8.78 -8.12 5.25
N GLN A 83 9.96 -8.55 5.72
CA GLN A 83 11.23 -8.03 5.19
C GLN A 83 11.40 -8.30 3.70
N MET A 84 10.97 -9.46 3.19
CA MET A 84 11.13 -9.82 1.78
C MET A 84 10.14 -9.13 0.86
N HIS A 85 8.86 -9.04 1.26
CA HIS A 85 7.76 -8.68 0.37
C HIS A 85 7.09 -7.36 0.72
N TRP A 86 7.06 -6.98 2.00
CA TRP A 86 6.41 -5.75 2.46
C TRP A 86 7.40 -4.59 2.49
N ASP A 87 8.49 -4.71 3.25
CA ASP A 87 9.44 -3.62 3.47
C ASP A 87 10.20 -3.21 2.19
N THR A 88 10.26 -4.12 1.21
CA THR A 88 10.86 -3.86 -0.11
C THR A 88 9.96 -3.01 -1.01
N MET A 89 8.70 -2.79 -0.66
CA MET A 89 7.75 -1.98 -1.42
C MET A 89 7.87 -0.49 -1.10
N GLU A 90 7.69 0.34 -2.13
CA GLU A 90 7.52 1.80 -2.05
C GLU A 90 6.02 2.13 -1.91
N THR A 91 5.17 1.43 -2.67
CA THR A 91 3.71 1.55 -2.59
C THR A 91 3.11 0.16 -2.45
N HIS A 92 2.31 -0.04 -1.41
CA HIS A 92 1.62 -1.30 -1.14
C HIS A 92 0.33 -1.41 -1.96
N ALA A 93 -0.09 -2.64 -2.23
CA ALA A 93 -1.37 -2.89 -2.88
C ALA A 93 -2.53 -2.41 -1.99
N CYS A 94 -3.45 -1.65 -2.57
CA CYS A 94 -4.61 -1.09 -1.89
C CYS A 94 -5.76 -0.95 -2.90
N ASP A 95 -6.98 -1.16 -2.42
CA ASP A 95 -8.20 -1.06 -3.23
C ASP A 95 -9.09 0.09 -2.72
N ILE A 96 -9.77 0.79 -3.62
CA ILE A 96 -10.87 1.70 -3.30
C ILE A 96 -12.16 1.03 -3.76
N ARG A 97 -13.11 0.88 -2.83
CA ARG A 97 -14.47 0.38 -3.08
C ARG A 97 -15.49 1.52 -3.00
N THR A 98 -16.61 1.33 -3.68
CA THR A 98 -17.75 2.25 -3.60
C THR A 98 -18.36 2.29 -2.20
N VAL A 99 -18.75 3.49 -1.72
CA VAL A 99 -19.41 3.70 -0.41
C VAL A 99 -20.78 3.02 -0.36
N LEU A 100 -21.53 3.09 -1.46
CA LEU A 100 -22.82 2.43 -1.62
C LEU A 100 -22.70 1.35 -2.71
N PRO A 101 -23.14 0.10 -2.45
CA PRO A 101 -23.25 -0.90 -3.50
C PRO A 101 -24.42 -0.53 -4.42
N HIS A 102 -24.13 -0.13 -5.67
CA HIS A 102 -25.18 0.05 -6.67
C HIS A 102 -25.60 -1.32 -7.20
N GLN A 103 -26.87 -1.68 -7.06
CA GLN A 103 -27.48 -2.88 -7.68
C GLN A 103 -26.61 -4.15 -7.57
N ASN A 104 -26.13 -4.47 -6.37
CA ASN A 104 -25.31 -5.65 -6.06
C ASN A 104 -23.91 -5.71 -6.72
N SER A 105 -23.43 -4.63 -7.34
CA SER A 105 -22.07 -4.57 -7.89
C SER A 105 -21.20 -3.62 -7.05
N THR A 106 -20.23 -4.18 -6.35
CA THR A 106 -19.16 -3.43 -5.69
C THR A 106 -18.05 -3.16 -6.71
N VAL A 107 -18.04 -1.96 -7.29
CA VAL A 107 -16.91 -1.56 -8.14
C VAL A 107 -15.71 -1.30 -7.23
N SER A 108 -14.59 -1.96 -7.54
CA SER A 108 -13.32 -1.74 -6.87
C SER A 108 -12.28 -1.32 -7.89
N VAL A 109 -11.42 -0.39 -7.49
CA VAL A 109 -10.25 0.04 -8.27
C VAL A 109 -9.04 -0.24 -7.40
N SER A 110 -8.02 -0.88 -7.95
CA SER A 110 -6.76 -1.17 -7.25
C SER A 110 -5.65 -0.24 -7.71
N ASN A 111 -4.72 0.08 -6.82
CA ASN A 111 -3.50 0.80 -7.17
C ASN A 111 -2.43 -0.13 -7.79
N PHE A 112 -1.34 0.45 -8.29
CA PHE A 112 -0.18 -0.30 -8.76
C PHE A 112 0.82 -0.49 -7.61
N PRO A 113 1.10 -1.72 -7.14
CA PRO A 113 2.14 -1.96 -6.16
C PRO A 113 3.52 -1.71 -6.79
N LEU A 114 4.32 -0.84 -6.18
CA LEU A 114 5.63 -0.45 -6.68
C LEU A 114 6.72 -0.84 -5.69
N ARG A 115 7.75 -1.56 -6.17
CA ARG A 115 8.92 -1.92 -5.37
C ARG A 115 9.91 -0.76 -5.27
N LYS A 116 10.57 -0.54 -4.12
CA LYS A 116 11.68 0.41 -3.98
C LYS A 116 12.80 0.07 -4.99
N ILE A 117 13.30 1.09 -5.69
CA ILE A 117 14.44 0.94 -6.60
C ILE A 117 15.70 0.78 -5.73
N PRO A 118 16.50 -0.29 -5.91
CA PRO A 118 17.77 -0.42 -5.22
C PRO A 118 18.77 0.63 -5.74
N LYS A 119 19.65 1.12 -4.86
CA LYS A 119 20.65 2.15 -5.18
C LYS A 119 21.52 1.84 -6.42
N LYS A 120 21.72 0.57 -6.74
CA LYS A 120 22.46 0.15 -7.94
C LYS A 120 21.70 0.47 -9.22
N GLU A 121 20.41 0.13 -9.27
CA GLU A 121 19.54 0.39 -10.42
C GLU A 121 19.29 1.89 -10.58
N GLU A 122 19.16 2.62 -9.47
CA GLU A 122 19.04 4.09 -9.50
C GLU A 122 20.26 4.76 -10.15
N ARG A 123 21.48 4.32 -9.79
CA ARG A 123 22.71 4.81 -10.45
C ARG A 123 22.78 4.43 -11.91
N GLU A 124 22.39 3.21 -12.26
CA GLU A 124 22.34 2.75 -13.66
C GLU A 124 21.38 3.61 -14.49
N LEU A 125 20.20 3.91 -13.94
CA LEU A 125 19.22 4.81 -14.55
C LEU A 125 19.80 6.21 -14.73
N GLN A 126 20.47 6.78 -13.73
CA GLN A 126 21.11 8.10 -13.82
C GLN A 126 22.18 8.13 -14.91
N ILE A 127 23.02 7.10 -14.99
CA ILE A 127 24.04 6.97 -16.04
C ILE A 127 23.38 6.94 -17.42
N ILE A 128 22.32 6.14 -17.59
CA ILE A 128 21.61 6.00 -18.86
C ILE A 128 20.91 7.30 -19.26
N LYS A 129 20.24 7.97 -18.31
CA LYS A 129 19.63 9.28 -18.54
C LYS A 129 20.69 10.29 -19.00
N ARG A 130 21.84 10.33 -18.34
CA ARG A 130 22.96 11.20 -18.74
C ARG A 130 23.52 10.86 -20.13
N LEU A 131 23.77 9.58 -20.41
CA LEU A 131 24.24 9.13 -21.73
C LEU A 131 23.26 9.50 -22.83
N ARG A 132 21.96 9.30 -22.58
CA ARG A 132 20.91 9.63 -23.54
C ARG A 132 20.81 11.14 -23.77
N ARG A 133 20.95 11.96 -22.72
CA ARG A 133 21.02 13.42 -22.83
C ARG A 133 22.19 13.87 -23.69
N CYS A 134 23.38 13.29 -23.48
CA CYS A 134 24.54 13.58 -24.31
C CYS A 134 24.29 13.20 -25.79
N GLU A 135 23.68 12.05 -26.04
CA GLU A 135 23.33 11.62 -27.41
C GLU A 135 22.32 12.58 -28.06
N ILE A 136 21.27 13.00 -27.34
CA ILE A 136 20.27 13.96 -27.85
C ILE A 136 20.95 15.31 -28.16
N ASN A 137 21.80 15.81 -27.27
CA ASN A 137 22.55 17.05 -27.48
C ASN A 137 23.49 16.94 -28.68
N GLU A 138 24.15 15.78 -28.88
CA GLU A 138 24.99 15.53 -30.04
C GLU A 138 24.18 15.51 -31.34
N ILE A 139 23.01 14.87 -31.33
CA ILE A 139 22.07 14.85 -32.46
C ILE A 139 21.63 16.26 -32.82
N GLN A 140 21.28 17.09 -31.83
CA GLN A 140 20.87 18.48 -32.04
C GLN A 140 22.02 19.31 -32.64
N ARG A 141 23.23 19.22 -32.09
CA ARG A 141 24.42 19.94 -32.59
C ARG A 141 24.81 19.52 -34.01
N ASN A 142 24.63 18.24 -34.35
CA ASN A 142 25.02 17.68 -35.63
C ASN A 142 23.86 17.58 -36.63
N ARG A 143 22.69 18.16 -36.34
CA ARG A 143 21.46 18.06 -37.17
C ARG A 143 21.73 18.30 -38.66
N ASN A 144 22.49 19.35 -38.97
CA ASN A 144 22.83 19.74 -40.35
C ASN A 144 23.89 18.84 -41.02
N LYS A 145 24.78 18.20 -40.25
CA LYS A 145 25.85 17.30 -40.76
C LYS A 145 25.41 15.85 -40.86
N ALA A 146 24.54 15.41 -39.96
CA ALA A 146 24.14 14.02 -39.82
C ALA A 146 22.96 13.63 -40.75
N SER A 147 22.18 14.61 -41.22
CA SER A 147 21.24 14.44 -42.36
C SER A 147 21.95 13.96 -43.64
N ARG A 148 23.18 14.44 -43.90
CA ARG A 148 23.98 14.07 -45.08
C ARG A 148 24.63 12.67 -45.03
N ARG A 149 24.66 12.02 -43.86
CA ARG A 149 25.27 10.68 -43.69
C ARG A 149 24.29 9.62 -43.17
N GLY A 150 23.01 9.95 -42.98
CA GLY A 150 22.01 9.03 -42.40
C GLY A 150 22.29 8.63 -40.95
N LEU A 151 23.06 9.45 -40.22
CA LEU A 151 23.50 9.21 -38.84
C LEU A 151 22.61 9.89 -37.78
N CYS A 152 21.72 10.80 -38.18
CA CYS A 152 20.72 11.37 -37.28
C CYS A 152 19.31 11.24 -37.84
N TRP A 153 18.35 11.46 -36.96
CA TRP A 153 16.90 11.34 -37.08
C TRP A 153 16.31 12.40 -38.02
N SER A 154 16.89 12.57 -39.22
CA SER A 154 16.55 13.66 -40.13
C SER A 154 15.17 13.50 -40.77
N SER A 155 14.66 12.28 -40.89
CA SER A 155 13.44 11.98 -41.65
C SER A 155 12.15 12.00 -40.84
N PHE A 156 12.21 12.06 -39.50
CA PHE A 156 11.01 11.95 -38.67
C PHE A 156 10.41 13.29 -38.25
N LEU A 157 11.19 14.38 -38.30
CA LEU A 157 10.70 15.73 -37.97
C LEU A 157 9.74 16.34 -39.00
N ASP A 158 9.69 15.77 -40.21
CA ASP A 158 8.81 16.21 -41.31
C ASP A 158 7.58 15.29 -41.50
N GLU A 159 7.56 14.10 -40.87
CA GLU A 159 6.53 13.08 -41.13
C GLU A 159 5.48 12.91 -40.02
N THR A 160 5.60 13.62 -38.90
CA THR A 160 4.58 13.54 -37.85
C THR A 160 3.53 14.65 -38.00
N PRO A 161 2.25 14.28 -38.12
CA PRO A 161 1.16 15.24 -37.99
C PRO A 161 1.29 15.99 -36.67
N SER A 162 1.11 17.32 -36.72
CA SER A 162 1.20 18.26 -35.60
C SER A 162 0.26 17.98 -34.42
N GLU A 163 -0.55 16.92 -34.50
CA GLU A 163 -1.60 16.60 -33.54
C GLU A 163 -1.51 15.10 -33.23
N THR A 164 -0.72 14.73 -32.23
CA THR A 164 -0.92 13.42 -31.61
C THR A 164 -2.09 13.54 -30.64
N PRO A 165 -3.18 12.76 -30.81
CA PRO A 165 -4.23 12.70 -29.80
C PRO A 165 -3.64 12.19 -28.48
N GLU A 166 -4.08 12.79 -27.36
CA GLU A 166 -3.74 12.37 -26.01
C GLU A 166 -3.93 10.84 -25.88
N GLY A 167 -2.83 10.11 -25.68
CA GLY A 167 -2.83 8.64 -25.57
C GLY A 167 -2.05 7.86 -26.64
N SER A 168 -1.38 8.54 -27.58
CA SER A 168 -0.46 7.89 -28.52
C SER A 168 0.82 7.38 -27.82
N PHE A 169 1.08 6.07 -27.86
CA PHE A 169 2.36 5.44 -27.46
C PHE A 169 3.52 5.75 -28.44
N LEU A 170 3.29 6.53 -29.49
CA LEU A 170 4.32 7.00 -30.40
C LEU A 170 4.93 8.29 -29.82
N VAL A 171 6.22 8.24 -29.56
CA VAL A 171 7.04 9.38 -29.12
C VAL A 171 6.83 10.54 -30.07
N ASP A 172 6.24 11.63 -29.59
CA ASP A 172 6.00 12.84 -30.34
C ASP A 172 7.35 13.52 -30.65
N PRO A 173 7.79 13.67 -31.91
CA PRO A 173 9.11 14.20 -32.26
C PRO A 173 9.20 15.73 -32.25
N THR A 174 8.11 16.40 -31.87
CA THR A 174 8.01 17.85 -31.68
C THR A 174 8.88 18.36 -30.51
N ILE A 175 9.56 17.48 -29.77
CA ILE A 175 10.53 17.82 -28.72
C ILE A 175 11.65 18.77 -29.20
N CYS A 176 11.96 18.81 -30.50
CA CYS A 176 12.91 19.79 -31.05
C CYS A 176 12.28 21.14 -31.45
N LYS A 177 10.96 21.32 -31.33
CA LYS A 177 10.26 22.57 -31.69
C LYS A 177 9.56 23.23 -30.49
N SER A 178 9.24 22.52 -29.40
CA SER A 178 8.45 23.10 -28.31
C SER A 178 8.94 22.69 -26.90
N THR A 179 10.00 23.33 -26.42
CA THR A 179 10.00 23.79 -25.02
C THR A 179 9.47 25.22 -25.02
N GLN A 180 8.15 25.36 -24.98
CA GLN A 180 7.56 26.60 -24.47
C GLN A 180 7.82 26.63 -22.96
N LEU A 181 8.97 27.21 -22.62
CA LEU A 181 9.21 27.85 -21.33
C LEU A 181 8.31 29.10 -21.25
N SER A 182 7.01 28.94 -21.08
CA SER A 182 6.12 30.09 -20.83
C SER A 182 6.06 30.48 -19.36
N ASP A 183 6.36 29.57 -18.42
CA ASP A 183 6.02 29.83 -17.01
C ASP A 183 7.23 30.16 -16.13
N SER A 184 8.45 30.04 -16.64
CA SER A 184 9.70 30.31 -15.88
C SER A 184 10.38 31.64 -16.25
N ARG A 185 9.91 32.33 -17.29
CA ARG A 185 10.60 33.52 -17.85
C ARG A 185 10.18 34.85 -17.18
N ALA A 186 9.10 34.86 -16.41
CA ALA A 186 8.61 36.05 -15.72
C ALA A 186 9.49 36.50 -14.53
N ALA A 187 10.40 35.65 -14.03
CA ALA A 187 11.20 35.93 -12.84
C ALA A 187 12.62 36.48 -13.12
N LEU A 188 13.04 36.59 -14.38
CA LEU A 188 14.43 36.96 -14.76
C LEU A 188 14.56 38.23 -15.61
N LEU A 189 13.46 38.90 -15.93
CA LEU A 189 13.46 40.16 -16.68
C LEU A 189 13.28 41.35 -15.73
N ASP A 190 14.24 41.54 -14.82
CA ASP A 190 14.43 42.83 -14.17
C ASP A 190 15.92 43.04 -13.90
N LYS A 191 16.68 43.30 -14.98
CA LYS A 191 17.95 44.05 -14.96
C LYS A 191 18.56 44.15 -16.36
N LYS A 192 18.82 45.41 -16.72
CA LYS A 192 19.71 45.95 -17.76
C LYS A 192 19.08 46.25 -19.13
N GLU A 193 18.66 47.50 -19.19
CA GLU A 193 18.60 48.35 -20.38
C GLU A 193 19.93 48.43 -21.15
N ASN A 194 19.78 48.79 -22.42
CA ASN A 194 20.76 49.31 -23.37
C ASN A 194 21.73 48.30 -24.00
N ASP A 195 21.37 47.83 -25.20
CA ASP A 195 22.19 48.18 -26.36
C ASP A 195 21.41 48.14 -27.68
N VAL A 196 21.64 49.17 -28.49
CA VAL A 196 21.08 49.35 -29.83
C VAL A 196 21.87 48.47 -30.80
N PHE A 197 21.23 47.49 -31.44
CA PHE A 197 21.82 46.84 -32.60
C PHE A 197 20.82 46.71 -33.74
N THR A 198 21.23 47.27 -34.87
CA THR A 198 20.52 47.48 -36.12
C THR A 198 20.13 46.18 -36.81
N PHE A 199 18.88 46.15 -37.27
CA PHE A 199 18.28 45.14 -38.12
C PHE A 199 19.04 45.08 -39.47
N THR A 200 19.58 43.91 -39.80
CA THR A 200 19.92 43.57 -41.18
C THR A 200 19.26 42.23 -41.49
N ASP A 201 18.42 42.25 -42.53
CA ASP A 201 17.77 41.07 -43.11
C ASP A 201 18.85 40.08 -43.56
N ASN A 202 18.89 38.91 -42.91
CA ASN A 202 19.46 37.69 -43.43
C ASN A 202 18.60 36.53 -42.90
N ASP A 203 18.13 35.69 -43.81
CA ASP A 203 17.42 34.42 -43.59
C ASP A 203 18.32 33.35 -42.92
N ASP A 204 18.95 33.68 -41.79
CA ASP A 204 19.57 32.69 -40.92
C ASP A 204 18.57 32.33 -39.82
N VAL A 205 17.82 31.24 -40.05
CA VAL A 205 17.10 30.53 -39.00
C VAL A 205 18.13 30.17 -37.93
N PHE A 206 18.19 30.99 -36.89
CA PHE A 206 19.02 30.77 -35.71
C PHE A 206 18.52 29.48 -35.05
N ASP A 207 19.12 28.34 -35.42
CA ASP A 207 18.92 27.03 -34.81
C ASP A 207 19.49 27.14 -33.39
N SER A 208 18.68 27.70 -32.49
CA SER A 208 19.06 27.94 -31.11
C SER A 208 19.38 26.59 -30.47
N PHE A 209 20.66 26.36 -30.19
CA PHE A 209 21.10 25.23 -29.39
C PHE A 209 20.44 25.33 -28.01
N VAL A 210 19.40 24.53 -27.76
CA VAL A 210 18.77 24.39 -26.45
C VAL A 210 19.45 23.23 -25.75
N GLU A 211 20.27 23.52 -24.75
CA GLU A 211 20.85 22.49 -23.91
C GLU A 211 19.72 21.76 -23.17
N VAL A 212 19.61 20.45 -23.38
CA VAL A 212 18.56 19.64 -22.74
C VAL A 212 18.70 19.74 -21.22
N SER A 213 17.67 20.29 -20.57
CA SER A 213 17.60 20.44 -19.11
C SER A 213 17.74 19.11 -18.38
N ASP A 214 18.19 19.19 -17.13
CA ASP A 214 18.25 18.04 -16.22
C ASP A 214 16.88 17.40 -15.97
N ASP A 215 15.80 18.18 -16.15
CA ASP A 215 14.42 17.79 -15.85
C ASP A 215 13.64 17.26 -17.07
N LEU A 216 14.32 16.89 -18.16
CA LEU A 216 13.62 16.35 -19.33
C LEU A 216 12.88 15.05 -18.95
N PRO A 217 11.55 14.96 -19.19
CA PRO A 217 10.77 13.80 -18.78
C PRO A 217 11.17 12.54 -19.57
N THR A 218 11.08 11.37 -18.93
CA THR A 218 11.64 10.11 -19.47
C THR A 218 11.02 9.71 -20.81
N HIS A 219 9.74 10.01 -21.04
CA HIS A 219 9.07 9.72 -22.33
C HIS A 219 9.71 10.46 -23.52
N MET A 220 10.25 11.67 -23.29
CA MET A 220 10.97 12.44 -24.31
C MET A 220 12.39 11.91 -24.58
N MET A 221 12.92 11.08 -23.67
CA MET A 221 14.24 10.47 -23.81
C MET A 221 14.21 9.14 -24.57
N LEU A 222 13.03 8.60 -24.87
CA LEU A 222 12.88 7.33 -25.56
C LEU A 222 13.45 7.40 -26.99
N TYR A 223 13.97 6.27 -27.46
CA TYR A 223 14.27 6.06 -28.87
C TYR A 223 12.95 5.78 -29.61
N PRO A 224 12.65 6.48 -30.72
CA PRO A 224 11.55 6.05 -31.55
C PRO A 224 11.72 4.62 -32.10
N PRO A 225 10.62 3.89 -32.31
CA PRO A 225 10.64 2.43 -32.45
C PRO A 225 11.50 1.88 -33.59
N LEU A 226 11.64 2.62 -34.69
CA LEU A 226 12.33 2.18 -35.90
C LEU A 226 13.84 2.51 -35.94
N TYR A 227 14.35 3.19 -34.93
CA TYR A 227 15.71 3.75 -34.93
C TYR A 227 16.66 3.10 -33.92
N ILE A 228 16.21 2.06 -33.23
CA ILE A 228 17.05 1.24 -32.35
C ILE A 228 17.91 0.32 -33.22
N ARG A 229 19.13 0.77 -33.55
CA ARG A 229 20.01 0.04 -34.47
C ARG A 229 21.07 -0.79 -33.75
N THR A 230 21.50 -0.35 -32.57
CA THR A 230 22.55 -1.02 -31.81
C THR A 230 22.01 -1.74 -30.58
N ASP A 231 22.72 -2.78 -30.15
CA ASP A 231 22.38 -3.49 -28.90
C ASP A 231 22.50 -2.58 -27.67
N GLY A 232 23.39 -1.58 -27.70
CA GLY A 232 23.51 -0.56 -26.65
C GLY A 232 22.25 0.29 -26.53
N GLN A 233 21.76 0.82 -27.67
CA GLN A 233 20.50 1.58 -27.71
C GLN A 233 19.32 0.72 -27.29
N ARG A 234 19.28 -0.56 -27.67
CA ARG A 234 18.22 -1.49 -27.24
C ARG A 234 18.20 -1.64 -25.72
N ARG A 235 19.36 -1.85 -25.08
CA ARG A 235 19.47 -1.97 -23.62
C ARG A 235 19.07 -0.69 -22.90
N MET A 236 19.53 0.47 -23.40
CA MET A 236 19.14 1.77 -22.86
C MET A 236 17.63 2.00 -22.98
N GLN A 237 17.04 1.69 -24.14
CA GLN A 237 15.60 1.81 -24.35
C GLN A 237 14.79 0.94 -23.40
N ILE A 238 15.21 -0.31 -23.16
CA ILE A 238 14.52 -1.19 -22.19
C ILE A 238 14.48 -0.54 -20.81
N ILE A 239 15.58 0.06 -20.37
CA ILE A 239 15.67 0.68 -19.05
C ILE A 239 14.83 1.97 -18.99
N LEU A 240 14.87 2.80 -20.03
CA LEU A 240 14.04 4.01 -20.11
C LEU A 240 12.54 3.68 -20.18
N LEU A 241 12.14 2.63 -20.91
CA LEU A 241 10.74 2.18 -20.96
C LEU A 241 10.27 1.65 -19.60
N LYS A 242 11.11 0.91 -18.87
CA LYS A 242 10.79 0.46 -17.51
C LYS A 242 10.55 1.64 -16.58
N GLU A 243 11.40 2.66 -16.67
CA GLU A 243 11.24 3.87 -15.87
C GLU A 243 9.98 4.65 -16.26
N HIS A 244 9.70 4.80 -17.55
CA HIS A 244 8.49 5.49 -17.99
C HIS A 244 7.21 4.75 -17.56
N ALA A 245 7.17 3.42 -17.70
CA ALA A 245 6.04 2.62 -17.20
C ALA A 245 5.85 2.78 -15.68
N ARG A 246 6.96 2.90 -14.93
CA ARG A 246 6.93 3.19 -13.50
C ARG A 246 6.42 4.59 -13.20
N GLU A 247 6.84 5.62 -13.94
CA GLU A 247 6.33 6.99 -13.81
C GLU A 247 4.82 7.03 -14.03
N VAL A 248 4.31 6.39 -15.10
CA VAL A 248 2.87 6.29 -15.36
C VAL A 248 2.13 5.61 -14.21
N ALA A 249 2.69 4.53 -13.66
CA ALA A 249 2.11 3.86 -12.49
C ALA A 249 2.12 4.75 -11.24
N LYS A 250 3.17 5.55 -11.01
CA LYS A 250 3.23 6.53 -9.92
C LYS A 250 2.19 7.62 -10.10
N ASP A 251 2.03 8.15 -11.31
CA ASP A 251 1.03 9.18 -11.61
C ASP A 251 -0.40 8.66 -11.36
N PHE A 252 -0.67 7.42 -11.76
CA PHE A 252 -1.92 6.75 -11.42
C PHE A 252 -2.10 6.61 -9.90
N ASN A 253 -1.07 6.15 -9.19
CA ASN A 253 -1.12 6.00 -7.74
C ASN A 253 -1.35 7.33 -7.01
N ASN A 254 -0.81 8.44 -7.50
CA ASN A 254 -1.05 9.77 -6.94
C ASN A 254 -2.53 10.17 -7.10
N ARG A 255 -3.13 9.92 -8.28
CA ARG A 255 -4.57 10.15 -8.52
C ARG A 255 -5.44 9.23 -7.65
N PHE A 256 -5.01 7.97 -7.49
CA PHE A 256 -5.66 7.01 -6.63
C PHE A 256 -5.67 7.48 -5.16
N GLN A 257 -4.54 7.97 -4.64
CA GLN A 257 -4.46 8.50 -3.28
C GLN A 257 -5.34 9.73 -3.09
N ALA A 258 -5.41 10.62 -4.09
CA ALA A 258 -6.32 11.77 -4.06
C ALA A 258 -7.78 11.32 -3.98
N ALA A 259 -8.18 10.31 -4.75
CA ALA A 259 -9.52 9.74 -4.71
C ALA A 259 -9.83 9.01 -3.38
N LEU A 260 -8.85 8.34 -2.79
CA LEU A 260 -8.97 7.70 -1.48
C LEU A 260 -9.18 8.75 -0.38
N LEU A 261 -8.40 9.83 -0.40
CA LEU A 261 -8.54 10.95 0.54
C LEU A 261 -9.89 11.66 0.37
N GLU A 262 -10.36 11.84 -0.87
CA GLU A 262 -11.70 12.37 -1.13
C GLU A 262 -12.77 11.46 -0.49
N LYS A 263 -12.66 10.14 -0.67
CA LYS A 263 -13.57 9.18 -0.04
C LYS A 263 -13.54 9.29 1.49
N GLU A 264 -12.37 9.32 2.12
CA GLU A 264 -12.22 9.50 3.58
C GLU A 264 -12.91 10.76 4.08
N ASN A 265 -12.73 11.89 3.38
CA ASN A 265 -13.42 13.13 3.70
C ASN A 265 -14.95 12.98 3.61
N THR A 266 -15.46 12.33 2.56
CA THR A 266 -16.92 12.10 2.45
C THR A 266 -17.46 11.17 3.54
N LEU A 267 -16.68 10.18 3.98
CA LEU A 267 -17.06 9.31 5.10
C LEU A 267 -17.14 10.10 6.41
N GLY A 268 -16.18 10.98 6.68
CA GLY A 268 -16.23 11.86 7.84
C GLY A 268 -17.42 12.84 7.81
N LEU A 269 -17.81 13.32 6.63
CA LEU A 269 -19.05 14.13 6.49
C LEU A 269 -20.31 13.30 6.79
N ILE A 270 -20.36 12.05 6.31
CA ILE A 270 -21.48 11.14 6.59
C ILE A 270 -21.53 10.82 8.09
N GLU A 271 -20.39 10.60 8.74
CA GLU A 271 -20.29 10.38 10.18
C GLU A 271 -20.86 11.56 10.97
N GLY A 272 -20.46 12.79 10.66
CA GLY A 272 -20.99 13.99 11.33
C GLY A 272 -22.50 14.20 11.09
N ILE A 273 -23.02 13.83 9.91
CA ILE A 273 -24.46 13.84 9.65
C ILE A 273 -25.16 12.75 10.47
N ASN A 274 -24.57 11.56 10.54
CA ASN A 274 -25.11 10.43 11.29
C ASN A 274 -25.17 10.72 12.79
N GLU A 275 -24.16 11.36 13.37
CA GLU A 275 -24.17 11.83 14.76
C GLU A 275 -25.35 12.76 15.01
N ARG A 276 -25.56 13.74 14.13
CA ARG A 276 -26.70 14.66 14.23
C ARG A 276 -28.05 13.96 14.07
N ILE A 277 -28.15 12.95 13.20
CA ILE A 277 -29.37 12.14 13.05
C ILE A 277 -29.60 11.31 14.32
N GLN A 278 -28.56 10.75 14.93
CA GLN A 278 -28.66 10.03 16.21
C GLN A 278 -29.19 10.94 17.32
N GLU A 279 -28.68 12.17 17.43
CA GLU A 279 -29.19 13.16 18.39
C GLU A 279 -30.70 13.40 18.20
N ILE A 280 -31.12 13.65 16.96
CA ILE A 280 -32.54 13.87 16.63
C ILE A 280 -33.40 12.64 16.93
N LEU A 281 -32.90 11.43 16.64
CA LEU A 281 -33.64 10.19 16.91
C LEU A 281 -33.81 9.95 18.42
N VAL A 282 -32.79 10.29 19.23
CA VAL A 282 -32.88 10.27 20.69
C VAL A 282 -33.90 11.29 21.19
N GLU A 283 -33.91 12.51 20.64
CA GLU A 283 -34.90 13.54 20.98
C GLU A 283 -36.33 13.11 20.63
N LEU A 284 -36.51 12.42 19.50
CA LEU A 284 -37.81 11.95 19.01
C LEU A 284 -38.21 10.58 19.60
N ASN A 285 -37.34 9.94 20.38
CA ASN A 285 -37.55 8.62 20.97
C ASN A 285 -37.86 7.53 19.91
N CYS A 286 -37.22 7.64 18.74
CA CYS A 286 -37.36 6.71 17.61
C CYS A 286 -36.11 5.83 17.48
N ASN A 287 -36.31 4.55 17.18
CA ASN A 287 -35.24 3.57 16.98
C ASN A 287 -35.19 3.14 15.50
N ASP A 288 -34.64 4.01 14.65
CA ASP A 288 -34.41 3.69 13.24
C ASP A 288 -32.94 3.31 13.00
N GLU A 289 -32.71 2.38 12.05
CA GLU A 289 -31.36 1.97 11.65
C GLU A 289 -30.68 3.05 10.81
N ILE A 290 -29.49 3.47 11.24
CA ILE A 290 -28.69 4.49 10.55
C ILE A 290 -27.60 3.81 9.73
N PHE A 291 -27.45 4.27 8.49
CA PHE A 291 -26.39 3.80 7.61
C PHE A 291 -25.02 4.32 8.08
N SER A 292 -24.17 3.42 8.60
CA SER A 292 -22.80 3.73 9.01
C SER A 292 -21.77 3.15 8.04
N PRO A 293 -21.34 3.90 7.02
CA PRO A 293 -20.29 3.43 6.12
C PRO A 293 -18.93 3.46 6.82
N SER A 294 -18.14 2.41 6.63
CA SER A 294 -16.75 2.33 7.10
C SER A 294 -15.82 1.95 5.95
N LEU A 295 -14.53 2.27 6.09
CA LEU A 295 -13.50 1.78 5.17
C LEU A 295 -13.40 0.27 5.28
N HIS A 296 -13.27 -0.41 4.12
CA HIS A 296 -13.08 -1.85 4.11
C HIS A 296 -11.62 -2.19 4.46
N ASP A 297 -11.38 -3.38 5.01
CA ASP A 297 -10.03 -3.85 5.37
C ASP A 297 -9.04 -3.89 4.19
N THR A 298 -9.52 -3.86 2.96
CA THR A 298 -8.69 -3.86 1.74
C THR A 298 -8.24 -2.45 1.32
N GLU A 299 -8.84 -1.43 1.91
CA GLU A 299 -8.52 -0.01 1.65
C GLU A 299 -7.45 0.51 2.61
N ILE A 300 -7.19 -0.24 3.69
CA ILE A 300 -6.13 0.04 4.65
C ILE A 300 -4.98 -0.94 4.38
N PRO A 301 -3.84 -0.48 3.85
CA PRO A 301 -2.74 -1.37 3.45
C PRO A 301 -2.26 -2.27 4.61
N ASP A 302 -2.11 -1.69 5.80
CA ASP A 302 -1.56 -2.40 6.96
C ASP A 302 -2.52 -3.42 7.57
N SER A 303 -3.81 -3.40 7.20
CA SER A 303 -4.80 -4.35 7.73
C SER A 303 -4.42 -5.80 7.44
N ILE A 304 -3.78 -6.06 6.29
CA ILE A 304 -3.30 -7.40 5.90
C ILE A 304 -2.28 -7.98 6.89
N LEU A 305 -1.59 -7.14 7.66
CA LEU A 305 -0.58 -7.55 8.63
C LEU A 305 -1.15 -7.88 10.02
N HIS A 306 -2.44 -7.60 10.24
CA HIS A 306 -3.11 -7.79 11.52
C HIS A 306 -4.20 -8.86 11.40
N VAL A 307 -4.10 -9.89 12.23
CA VAL A 307 -5.14 -10.92 12.34
C VAL A 307 -6.17 -10.45 13.36
N LYS A 308 -7.44 -10.35 12.95
CA LYS A 308 -8.54 -10.06 13.87
C LYS A 308 -8.94 -11.34 14.60
N GLU A 309 -9.30 -11.24 15.88
CA GLU A 309 -9.70 -12.40 16.71
C GLU A 309 -11.00 -13.09 16.25
N THR A 310 -11.72 -12.48 15.31
CA THR A 310 -13.00 -12.95 14.79
C THR A 310 -12.88 -13.93 13.61
N GLU A 311 -11.68 -14.18 13.10
CA GLU A 311 -11.37 -15.21 12.09
C GLU A 311 -10.56 -16.37 12.70
#